data_AF-A0A1I3TM78-F1
#
_entry.id   AF-A0A1I3TM78-F1
#
_cell.length_a   1.000
_cell.length_b   1.000
_cell.length_c   1.000
_cell.angle_alpha   90.00
_cell.angle_beta   90.00
_cell.angle_gamma   90.00
#
_symmetry.space_group_name_H-M   'P 1'
#
loop_
_entity.id
_entity.type
_entity.pdbx_description
1 polymer ?
#
loop_
_entity_poly.entity_id
_entity_poly.type
_entity_poly.pdbx_seq_one_letter_code
_entity_poly.pdbx_strand_id
1 'polypeptide(L)' 'MGAGLKAYRMKKGVHARMADLVEIFTSGPDVIPASVDAQEAFWREWLATPRV' A
#
# COMPACT_ATOMS: atom_id res chain seq x y z
N MET A 1 11.71 2.71 16.36
CA MET A 1 10.94 2.99 15.12
C MET A 1 10.48 1.67 14.53
N GLY A 2 9.18 1.50 14.24
CA GLY A 2 8.55 0.20 13.92
C GLY A 2 8.75 -0.29 12.49
N ALA A 3 9.98 -0.30 11.97
CA ALA A 3 10.35 -0.88 10.67
C ALA A 3 9.48 -0.45 9.45
N GLY A 4 8.85 0.73 9.49
CA GLY A 4 7.93 1.18 8.46
C GLY A 4 6.53 0.56 8.53
N LEU A 5 6.27 -0.39 9.43
CA LEU A 5 5.00 -1.14 9.55
C LEU A 5 3.94 -0.43 10.39
N LYS A 6 4.29 0.71 11.01
CA LYS A 6 3.46 1.45 11.96
C LYS A 6 3.29 2.87 11.46
N ALA A 7 2.07 3.25 11.09
CA ALA A 7 1.75 4.62 10.76
C ALA A 7 0.87 5.23 11.85
N TYR A 8 0.93 6.55 12.03
CA TYR A 8 0.08 7.27 12.95
C TYR A 8 -0.73 8.31 12.19
N ARG A 9 -2.02 8.45 12.53
CA ARG A 9 -2.87 9.53 12.04
C ARG A 9 -2.51 10.84 12.77
N MET A 10 -1.62 11.64 12.18
CA MET A 10 -1.14 12.87 12.82
C MET A 10 -2.11 14.05 12.64
N LYS A 11 -2.18 14.91 13.66
CA LYS A 11 -2.84 16.23 13.60
C LYS A 11 -1.87 17.33 14.00
N LYS A 12 -1.86 18.43 13.25
CA LYS A 12 -0.95 19.56 13.49
C LYS A 12 -1.10 20.08 14.92
N GLY A 13 0.04 20.23 15.62
CA GLY A 13 0.10 20.73 16.99
C GLY A 13 -0.34 19.72 18.06
N VAL A 14 -0.65 18.47 17.70
CA VAL A 14 -1.05 17.42 18.64
C VAL A 14 -0.02 16.30 18.63
N HIS A 15 0.46 15.92 19.82
CA HIS A 15 1.37 14.79 19.96
C HIS A 15 0.63 13.47 19.70
N ALA A 16 1.22 12.61 18.85
CA ALA A 16 0.64 11.32 18.50
C ALA A 16 0.60 10.38 19.71
N ARG A 17 -0.49 9.63 19.85
CA ARG A 17 -0.72 8.65 20.91
C ARG A 17 -0.82 7.25 20.32
N MET A 18 -0.77 6.23 21.18
CA MET A 18 -1.00 4.84 20.76
C MET A 18 -2.36 4.64 20.06
N ALA A 19 -3.38 5.41 20.45
CA ALA A 19 -4.69 5.39 19.80
C ALA A 19 -4.68 5.93 18.36
N ASP A 20 -3.65 6.71 17.97
CA ASP A 20 -3.50 7.23 16.62
C ASP A 20 -2.79 6.23 15.69
N LEU A 21 -2.30 5.10 16.22
CA LEU A 21 -1.65 4.06 15.44
C LEU A 21 -2.65 3.41 14.48
N VAL A 22 -2.29 3.38 13.20
CA VAL A 22 -3.05 2.71 12.14
C VAL A 22 -2.17 1.66 11.48
N GLU A 23 -2.76 0.50 11.21
CA GLU A 23 -2.12 -0.53 10.40
C GLU A 23 -2.30 -0.18 8.92
N ILE A 24 -1.19 0.13 8.24
CA ILE A 24 -1.19 0.51 6.81
C ILE A 24 -0.95 -0.66 5.86
N PHE A 25 -0.68 -1.84 6.43
CA PHE A 25 -0.48 -3.10 5.69
C PHE A 25 -1.53 -4.15 6.07
N THR A 26 -2.64 -3.76 6.69
CA THR A 26 -3.75 -4.67 6.97
C THR A 26 -4.30 -5.22 5.66
N SER A 27 -4.38 -6.55 5.57
CA SER A 27 -5.27 -7.23 4.63
C SER A 27 -6.72 -6.98 5.10
N GLY A 28 -7.48 -6.20 4.36
CA GLY A 28 -8.90 -5.98 4.57
C GLY A 28 -9.73 -6.54 3.41
N PRO A 29 -11.05 -6.72 3.55
CA PRO A 29 -11.90 -7.19 2.46
C PRO A 29 -11.82 -6.30 1.21
N ASP A 30 -11.45 -5.03 1.38
CA ASP A 30 -11.31 -4.04 0.30
C ASP A 30 -9.87 -3.92 -0.24
N VAL A 31 -8.92 -4.72 0.26
CA VAL A 31 -7.52 -4.71 -0.17
C VAL A 31 -7.27 -5.92 -1.07
N ILE A 32 -7.07 -5.67 -2.36
CA ILE A 32 -6.73 -6.70 -3.36
C ILE A 32 -5.24 -6.53 -3.74
N PRO A 33 -4.31 -7.25 -3.07
CA PRO A 33 -2.90 -7.16 -3.43
C PRO A 33 -2.63 -7.84 -4.78
N ALA A 34 -1.92 -7.15 -5.67
CA ALA A 34 -1.41 -7.77 -6.90
C ALA A 34 -0.07 -8.47 -6.61
N SER A 35 0.00 -9.78 -6.87
CA SER A 35 1.27 -10.50 -6.76
C SER A 35 2.30 -9.96 -7.76
N VAL A 36 3.58 -10.21 -7.50
CA VAL A 36 4.66 -9.85 -8.44
C VAL A 36 4.43 -10.50 -9.80
N ASP A 37 4.01 -11.77 -9.82
CA ASP A 37 3.69 -12.48 -11.06
C ASP A 37 2.55 -11.81 -11.85
N ALA A 38 1.50 -11.35 -11.15
CA ALA A 38 0.39 -10.63 -11.78
C ALA A 38 0.84 -9.29 -12.38
N GLN A 39 1.74 -8.59 -11.70
CA GLN A 39 2.33 -7.35 -12.20
C GLN A 39 3.21 -7.60 -13.45
N GLU A 40 4.00 -8.67 -13.45
CA GLU A 40 4.82 -9.05 -14.60
C GLU A 40 3.98 -9.45 -15.81
N ALA A 41 2.91 -10.23 -15.60
CA ALA A 41 2.00 -10.64 -16.65
C ALA A 41 1.35 -9.41 -17.33
N PHE A 42 0.82 -8.49 -16.52
CA PHE A 42 0.25 -7.23 -17.03
C PHE A 42 1.28 -6.40 -17.80
N TRP A 43 2.52 -6.30 -17.28
CA TRP A 43 3.59 -5.58 -17.96
C TRP A 43 3.89 -6.13 -19.35
N ARG A 44 3.96 -7.45 -19.49
CA ARG A 44 4.20 -8.12 -20.78
C ARG A 44 3.06 -7.87 -21.77
N GLU A 45 1.82 -7.92 -21.31
CA GLU A 45 0.64 -7.60 -22.11
C GLU A 45 0.67 -6.14 -22.59
N TRP A 46 0.99 -5.21 -21.68
CA TRP A 46 1.11 -3.79 -21.99
C TRP A 46 2.18 -3.53 -23.07
N LEU A 47 3.35 -4.16 -22.97
CA LEU A 47 4.40 -4.05 -23.98
C LEU A 47 3.99 -4.58 -25.36
N ALA A 48 3.12 -5.60 -25.41
CA ALA A 48 2.62 -6.17 -26.65
C ALA A 48 1.52 -5.32 -27.32
N THR A 49 1.03 -4.27 -26.64
CA THR A 49 -0.04 -3.42 -27.16
C THR A 49 0.49 -2.56 -28.32
N PRO A 50 -0.13 -2.60 -29.52
CA PRO A 50 0.26 -1.75 -30.64
C PRO A 50 0.16 -0.27 -30.27
N ARG A 51 1.25 0.48 -30.46
CA ARG A 51 1.26 1.93 -30.29
C ARG A 51 0.99 2.55 -31.65
N VAL A 52 -0.22 3.10 -31.81
CA VAL A 52 -0.64 3.83 -33.01
C VAL A 52 -0.04 5.24 -32.99
#